data_AF-A0A0R1JN98-F1
#
_entry.id   AF-A0A0R1JN98-F1
#
_cell.length_a   1.000
_cell.length_b   1.000
_cell.length_c   1.000
_cell.angle_alpha   90.00
_cell.angle_beta   90.00
_cell.angle_gamma   90.00
#
_symmetry.space_group_name_H-M   'P 1'
#
loop_
_entity.id
_entity.type
_entity.pdbx_description
1 polymer ?
#
loop_
_entity_poly.entity_id
_entity_poly.type
_entity_poly.pdbx_seq_one_letter_code
_entity_poly.pdbx_strand_id
1 'polypeptide(L)'
;MPVNRALYLPILVGAVYNYAPGIDYQRDDDGENISGKNPNYNELTAIYWAWKNLKNADVIGLVHYRRYFFKKRSRDIKDILSLEDIQKLLVKNDVILPFKRHYYIETNYSHYVHAHESLPLLETRKIIENMYPEYLNSFDLVMGRRSAHMFNMFIMKRPVFNKYCEWLFGVLGALEKRIDISNFSKQEARVFGYISELLMDVWIQKNNPSYSECRWEQLGKRKIISKMFFFIVRKIGFRRGRTHF
;
A
#
# COMPACT_ATOMS: atom_id res chain seq x y z
N MET A 1 -18.86 -6.30 -0.39
CA MET A 1 -17.74 -6.68 0.50
C MET A 1 -17.95 -8.11 0.94
N PRO A 2 -16.91 -8.85 1.35
CA PRO A 2 -17.05 -10.16 1.97
C PRO A 2 -18.06 -10.12 3.13
N VAL A 3 -18.85 -11.18 3.27
CA VAL A 3 -19.89 -11.28 4.31
C VAL A 3 -19.28 -11.61 5.67
N ASN A 4 -18.13 -12.29 5.70
CA ASN A 4 -17.45 -12.69 6.94
C ASN A 4 -16.83 -11.46 7.64
N ARG A 5 -17.58 -10.89 8.60
CA ARG A 5 -17.16 -9.75 9.43
C ARG A 5 -16.14 -10.11 10.51
N ALA A 6 -16.00 -11.38 10.87
CA ALA A 6 -14.97 -11.83 11.80
C ALA A 6 -13.57 -11.80 11.17
N LEU A 7 -13.49 -11.98 9.84
CA LEU A 7 -12.24 -11.90 9.08
C LEU A 7 -12.01 -10.51 8.46
N TYR A 8 -13.06 -9.85 7.97
CA TYR A 8 -12.98 -8.54 7.33
C TYR A 8 -13.64 -7.46 8.19
N LEU A 9 -12.80 -6.62 8.79
CA LEU A 9 -13.20 -5.39 9.48
C LEU A 9 -13.21 -4.23 8.47
N PRO A 10 -14.39 -3.70 8.05
CA PRO A 10 -14.43 -2.51 7.21
C PRO A 10 -13.95 -1.30 8.01
N ILE A 11 -12.97 -0.57 7.46
CA ILE A 11 -12.50 0.69 8.04
C ILE A 11 -12.91 1.86 7.15
N LEU A 12 -13.60 2.84 7.71
CA LEU A 12 -13.82 4.14 7.09
C LEU A 12 -12.54 4.98 7.28
N VAL A 13 -11.81 5.17 6.17
CA VAL A 13 -10.58 5.96 6.16
C VAL A 13 -10.85 7.45 5.96
N GLY A 14 -10.03 8.30 6.57
CA GLY A 14 -10.27 9.74 6.60
C GLY A 14 -11.61 10.07 7.24
N ALA A 15 -12.02 9.31 8.26
CA ALA A 15 -13.30 9.47 8.93
C ALA A 15 -13.53 10.88 9.48
N VAL A 16 -12.45 11.60 9.83
CA VAL A 16 -12.50 13.04 10.19
C VAL A 16 -13.25 13.88 9.15
N TYR A 17 -13.14 13.53 7.87
CA TYR A 17 -13.77 14.27 6.76
C TYR A 17 -14.97 13.54 6.14
N ASN A 18 -14.98 12.20 6.22
CA ASN A 18 -15.87 11.36 5.43
C ASN A 18 -17.01 10.72 6.25
N TYR A 19 -17.00 10.86 7.58
CA TYR A 19 -18.04 10.29 8.42
C TYR A 19 -19.40 10.97 8.20
N ALA A 20 -20.45 10.15 8.18
CA ALA A 20 -21.83 10.59 8.18
C ALA A 20 -22.66 9.65 9.07
N PRO A 21 -23.72 10.16 9.73
CA PRO A 21 -24.65 9.31 10.49
C PRO A 21 -25.15 8.12 9.66
N GLY A 22 -25.12 6.93 10.25
CA GLY A 22 -25.52 5.68 9.59
C GLY A 22 -24.39 4.88 8.93
N ILE A 23 -23.15 5.41 8.88
CA ILE A 23 -21.98 4.61 8.51
C ILE A 23 -21.52 3.78 9.71
N ASP A 24 -21.75 2.47 9.64
CA ASP A 24 -21.40 1.49 10.68
C ASP A 24 -20.10 0.73 10.35
N TYR A 25 -19.06 1.48 9.96
CA TYR A 25 -17.72 0.94 9.77
C TYR A 25 -16.82 1.41 10.90
N GLN A 26 -15.80 0.61 11.23
CA GLN A 26 -14.76 1.06 12.15
C GLN A 26 -14.14 2.33 11.60
N ARG A 27 -14.05 3.40 12.39
CA ARG A 27 -13.47 4.66 11.92
C ARG A 27 -11.99 4.67 12.21
N ASP A 28 -11.21 5.23 11.29
CA ASP A 28 -9.76 5.39 11.48
C ASP A 28 -9.40 6.62 12.33
N ASP A 29 -10.38 7.41 12.76
CA ASP A 29 -10.20 8.59 13.63
C ASP A 29 -10.48 8.31 15.12
N ASP A 30 -10.78 7.06 15.47
CA ASP A 30 -10.90 6.60 16.86
C ASP A 30 -9.52 6.25 17.44
N GLY A 31 -9.31 6.50 18.74
CA GLY A 31 -8.06 6.15 19.42
C GLY A 31 -6.83 6.91 18.89
N GLU A 32 -5.65 6.29 18.97
CA GLU A 32 -4.42 6.90 18.42
C GLU A 32 -4.43 6.77 16.89
N ASN A 33 -4.38 7.90 16.18
CA ASN A 33 -4.59 7.90 14.75
C ASN A 33 -3.93 9.05 13.98
N ILE A 34 -3.98 8.94 12.65
CA ILE A 34 -3.58 9.97 11.68
C ILE A 34 -4.66 10.18 10.61
N SER A 35 -5.95 9.99 10.95
CA SER A 35 -7.06 10.06 9.98
C SER A 35 -7.10 11.39 9.22
N GLY A 36 -6.80 12.49 9.90
CA GLY A 36 -6.69 13.82 9.28
C GLY A 36 -5.66 13.91 8.14
N LYS A 37 -4.70 12.97 8.07
CA LYS A 37 -3.69 12.89 7.00
C LYS A 37 -4.13 12.05 5.80
N ASN A 38 -5.34 11.49 5.80
CA ASN A 38 -5.86 10.66 4.71
C ASN A 38 -5.75 11.27 3.31
N PRO A 39 -5.92 12.60 3.09
CA PRO A 39 -5.71 13.20 1.77
C PRO A 39 -4.33 12.92 1.17
N ASN A 40 -3.31 12.70 2.01
CA ASN A 40 -1.91 12.55 1.60
C ASN A 40 -1.39 11.11 1.83
N TYR A 41 -1.88 10.44 2.87
CA TYR A 41 -1.47 9.09 3.28
C TYR A 41 -2.41 7.98 2.78
N ASN A 42 -3.60 8.30 2.29
CA ASN A 42 -4.59 7.34 1.80
C ASN A 42 -4.82 6.16 2.77
N GLU A 43 -4.82 4.92 2.28
CA GLU A 43 -5.05 3.72 3.09
C GLU A 43 -4.03 3.49 4.21
N LEU A 44 -2.88 4.19 4.21
CA LEU A 44 -1.92 4.11 5.31
C LEU A 44 -2.51 4.61 6.63
N THR A 45 -3.54 5.45 6.58
CA THR A 45 -4.30 5.85 7.78
C THR A 45 -4.96 4.66 8.47
N ALA A 46 -5.50 3.69 7.72
CA ALA A 46 -5.99 2.44 8.27
C ALA A 46 -4.87 1.54 8.80
N ILE A 47 -3.71 1.49 8.12
CA ILE A 47 -2.55 0.73 8.60
C ILE A 47 -2.08 1.28 9.95
N TYR A 48 -1.94 2.60 10.06
CA TYR A 48 -1.52 3.26 11.29
C TYR A 48 -2.51 2.99 12.42
N TRP A 49 -3.81 3.17 12.14
CA TRP A 49 -4.86 2.88 13.10
C TRP A 49 -4.82 1.43 13.58
N ALA A 50 -4.65 0.46 12.66
CA ALA A 50 -4.52 -0.95 13.02
C ALA A 50 -3.29 -1.22 13.90
N TRP A 51 -2.15 -0.60 13.58
CA TRP A 51 -0.91 -0.70 14.38
C TRP A 51 -1.08 -0.19 15.80
N LYS A 52 -1.79 0.93 15.97
CA LYS A 52 -1.95 1.53 17.28
C LYS A 52 -3.09 0.93 18.10
N ASN A 53 -4.18 0.49 17.46
CA ASN A 53 -5.42 0.18 18.18
C ASN A 53 -5.80 -1.30 18.17
N LEU A 54 -5.50 -2.06 17.10
CA LEU A 54 -5.78 -3.51 17.09
C LEU A 54 -4.72 -4.22 17.91
N LYS A 55 -4.92 -4.41 19.21
CA LYS A 55 -3.97 -5.15 20.08
C LYS A 55 -4.24 -6.66 20.14
N ASN A 56 -5.49 -7.08 19.94
CA ASN A 56 -5.94 -8.46 20.13
C ASN A 56 -6.13 -9.22 18.79
N ALA A 57 -5.13 -9.18 17.90
CA ALA A 57 -5.19 -9.90 16.63
C ALA A 57 -3.82 -10.47 16.22
N ASP A 58 -3.66 -11.78 16.11
CA ASP A 58 -2.34 -12.38 15.83
C ASP A 58 -1.83 -12.12 14.41
N VAL A 59 -2.75 -11.82 13.50
CA VAL A 59 -2.51 -11.56 12.09
C VAL A 59 -3.26 -10.31 11.68
N ILE A 60 -2.59 -9.41 10.97
CA ILE A 60 -3.16 -8.14 10.48
C ILE A 60 -2.95 -8.08 8.97
N GLY A 61 -3.98 -7.72 8.23
CA GLY A 61 -3.90 -7.53 6.79
C GLY A 61 -4.61 -6.27 6.33
N LEU A 62 -4.17 -5.77 5.18
CA LEU A 62 -4.82 -4.67 4.48
C LEU A 62 -5.23 -5.15 3.08
N VAL A 63 -6.50 -4.94 2.76
CA VAL A 63 -7.04 -5.05 1.41
C VAL A 63 -7.86 -3.79 1.12
N HIS A 64 -8.02 -3.45 -0.15
CA HIS A 64 -8.91 -2.34 -0.52
C HIS A 64 -10.37 -2.78 -0.59
N TYR A 65 -11.29 -1.81 -0.56
CA TYR A 65 -12.75 -2.05 -0.59
C TYR A 65 -13.24 -2.96 -1.74
N ARG A 66 -12.48 -3.05 -2.85
CA ARG A 66 -12.83 -3.89 -4.01
C ARG A 66 -11.70 -4.77 -4.54
N ARG A 67 -10.55 -4.85 -3.87
CA ARG A 67 -9.42 -5.71 -4.29
C ARG A 67 -9.15 -6.69 -3.15
N TYR A 68 -9.22 -7.98 -3.42
CA TYR A 68 -9.10 -9.03 -2.41
C TYR A 68 -8.12 -10.10 -2.88
N PHE A 69 -7.60 -10.92 -1.95
CA PHE A 69 -6.83 -12.11 -2.26
C PHE A 69 -7.74 -13.29 -2.63
N PHE A 70 -7.35 -14.07 -3.62
CA PHE A 70 -8.14 -15.17 -4.17
C PHE A 70 -7.36 -16.48 -4.20
N LYS A 71 -8.09 -17.58 -3.92
CA LYS A 71 -7.59 -18.97 -4.01
C LYS A 71 -7.13 -19.34 -5.42
N LYS A 72 -7.81 -18.80 -6.43
CA LYS A 72 -7.62 -19.11 -7.85
C LYS A 72 -8.02 -17.92 -8.72
N ARG A 73 -7.77 -18.02 -10.04
CA ARG A 73 -8.22 -17.01 -11.01
C ARG A 73 -9.75 -17.00 -11.05
N SER A 74 -10.35 -16.03 -10.39
CA SER A 74 -11.80 -15.86 -10.28
C SER A 74 -12.17 -14.41 -9.96
N ARG A 75 -13.44 -14.07 -10.09
CA ARG A 75 -14.01 -12.80 -9.61
C ARG A 75 -15.24 -13.01 -8.74
N ASP A 76 -15.49 -14.27 -8.39
CA ASP A 76 -16.58 -14.68 -7.51
C ASP A 76 -16.13 -14.52 -6.05
N ILE A 77 -16.98 -13.89 -5.24
CA ILE A 77 -16.69 -13.58 -3.85
C ILE A 77 -16.41 -14.85 -3.02
N LYS A 78 -16.94 -16.02 -3.43
CA LYS A 78 -16.69 -17.31 -2.77
C LYS A 78 -15.24 -17.81 -2.89
N ASP A 79 -14.52 -17.30 -3.89
CA ASP A 79 -13.14 -17.68 -4.18
C ASP A 79 -12.11 -16.76 -3.50
N ILE A 80 -12.56 -15.78 -2.72
CA ILE A 80 -11.70 -15.01 -1.80
C ILE A 80 -11.11 -15.96 -0.76
N LEU A 81 -9.88 -15.68 -0.31
CA LEU A 81 -9.24 -16.47 0.76
C LEU A 81 -10.13 -16.48 2.02
N SER A 82 -10.38 -17.67 2.54
CA SER A 82 -11.00 -17.86 3.85
C SER A 82 -9.95 -17.82 4.96
N LEU A 83 -10.40 -17.86 6.22
CA LEU A 83 -9.52 -17.90 7.38
C LEU A 83 -8.60 -19.13 7.32
N GLU A 84 -9.14 -20.28 6.92
CA GLU A 84 -8.40 -21.54 6.82
C GLU A 84 -7.29 -21.47 5.76
N ASP A 85 -7.53 -20.79 4.62
CA ASP A 85 -6.48 -20.61 3.61
C ASP A 85 -5.36 -19.69 4.12
N ILE A 86 -5.73 -18.59 4.78
CA ILE A 86 -4.77 -17.64 5.35
C ILE A 86 -3.92 -18.35 6.40
N GLN A 87 -4.54 -19.12 7.30
CA GLN A 87 -3.85 -19.92 8.30
C GLN A 87 -2.86 -20.89 7.65
N LYS A 88 -3.29 -21.65 6.63
CA LYS A 88 -2.41 -22.58 5.90
C LYS A 88 -1.22 -21.88 5.25
N LEU A 89 -1.43 -20.71 4.64
CA LEU A 89 -0.34 -19.93 4.03
C LEU A 89 0.64 -19.42 5.10
N LEU A 90 0.15 -19.01 6.28
CA LEU A 90 0.96 -18.49 7.37
C LEU A 90 1.64 -19.57 8.23
N VAL A 91 1.35 -20.86 8.03
CA VAL A 91 2.12 -21.95 8.64
C VAL A 91 3.59 -21.89 8.22
N LYS A 92 3.83 -21.60 6.93
CA LYS A 92 5.19 -21.60 6.33
C LYS A 92 5.75 -20.21 6.09
N ASN A 93 4.92 -19.17 6.25
CA ASN A 93 5.25 -17.80 5.89
C ASN A 93 4.84 -16.84 7.00
N ASP A 94 5.51 -15.70 7.08
CA ASP A 94 5.16 -14.62 8.00
C ASP A 94 4.34 -13.53 7.30
N VAL A 95 4.41 -13.47 5.97
CA VAL A 95 3.76 -12.47 5.12
C VAL A 95 3.08 -13.13 3.92
N ILE A 96 1.90 -12.65 3.56
CA ILE A 96 1.25 -12.90 2.28
C ILE A 96 1.18 -11.57 1.54
N LEU A 97 1.73 -11.53 0.32
CA LEU A 97 1.73 -10.36 -0.56
C LEU A 97 0.97 -10.66 -1.85
N PRO A 98 0.50 -9.64 -2.60
CA PRO A 98 0.01 -9.86 -3.95
C PRO A 98 1.10 -10.44 -4.85
N PHE A 99 0.77 -11.05 -5.98
CA PHE A 99 1.77 -11.24 -7.02
C PHE A 99 2.35 -9.90 -7.46
N LYS A 100 3.67 -9.86 -7.69
CA LYS A 100 4.33 -8.66 -8.19
C LYS A 100 3.73 -8.21 -9.53
N ARG A 101 3.66 -6.89 -9.69
CA ARG A 101 3.43 -6.30 -11.00
C ARG A 101 4.76 -6.24 -11.73
N HIS A 102 4.80 -6.71 -12.99
CA HIS A 102 5.98 -6.63 -13.85
C HIS A 102 5.87 -5.46 -14.83
N TYR A 103 6.95 -4.68 -14.92
CA TYR A 103 7.16 -3.61 -15.88
C TYR A 103 8.14 -4.10 -16.94
N TYR A 104 7.76 -4.10 -18.21
CA TYR A 104 8.64 -4.65 -19.25
C TYR A 104 9.77 -3.68 -19.65
N ILE A 105 9.48 -2.37 -19.60
CA ILE A 105 10.36 -1.31 -20.12
C ILE A 105 11.00 -0.52 -18.97
N GLU A 106 10.24 -0.25 -17.92
CA GLU A 106 10.60 0.68 -16.86
C GLU A 106 11.11 -0.05 -15.61
N THR A 107 12.05 0.58 -14.90
CA THR A 107 12.33 0.24 -13.51
C THR A 107 11.29 0.87 -12.59
N ASN A 108 11.24 0.44 -11.34
CA ASN A 108 10.38 1.04 -10.32
C ASN A 108 10.67 2.55 -10.18
N TYR A 109 11.95 2.94 -10.21
CA TYR A 109 12.34 4.36 -10.23
C TYR A 109 11.81 5.09 -11.46
N SER A 110 12.09 4.60 -12.68
CA SER A 110 11.67 5.31 -13.89
C SER A 110 10.15 5.39 -14.00
N HIS A 111 9.44 4.31 -13.65
CA HIS A 111 7.98 4.30 -13.60
C HIS A 111 7.43 5.35 -12.62
N TYR A 112 8.05 5.50 -11.44
CA TYR A 112 7.64 6.50 -10.47
C TYR A 112 7.84 7.92 -10.99
N VAL A 113 9.05 8.29 -11.43
CA VAL A 113 9.35 9.68 -11.85
C VAL A 113 8.67 10.10 -13.16
N HIS A 114 8.22 9.13 -13.97
CA HIS A 114 7.36 9.41 -15.13
C HIS A 114 5.89 9.63 -14.72
N ALA A 115 5.45 9.08 -13.60
CA ALA A 115 4.08 9.16 -13.12
C ALA A 115 3.86 10.29 -12.09
N HIS A 116 4.88 10.62 -11.31
CA HIS A 116 4.82 11.45 -10.11
C HIS A 116 6.01 12.42 -10.02
N GLU A 117 5.90 13.41 -9.14
CA GLU A 117 7.02 14.30 -8.80
C GLU A 117 8.21 13.50 -8.23
N SER A 118 9.43 13.79 -8.71
CA SER A 118 10.62 13.00 -8.35
C SER A 118 11.20 13.35 -6.99
N LEU A 119 11.08 14.61 -6.56
CA LEU A 119 11.67 15.14 -5.33
C LEU A 119 11.33 14.28 -4.09
N PRO A 120 10.09 13.87 -3.85
CA PRO A 120 9.74 13.05 -2.70
C PRO A 120 10.46 11.69 -2.65
N LEU A 121 10.68 11.04 -3.80
CA LEU A 121 11.44 9.78 -3.85
C LEU A 121 12.94 10.01 -3.60
N LEU A 122 13.50 11.11 -4.12
CA LEU A 122 14.89 11.49 -3.86
C LEU A 122 15.13 11.81 -2.38
N GLU A 123 14.22 12.56 -1.74
CA GLU A 123 14.29 12.82 -0.30
C GLU A 123 14.09 11.55 0.54
N THR A 124 13.25 10.63 0.09
CA THR A 124 13.10 9.31 0.74
C THR A 124 14.42 8.54 0.74
N ARG A 125 15.15 8.53 -0.39
CA ARG A 125 16.47 7.90 -0.45
C ARG A 125 17.45 8.54 0.54
N LYS A 126 17.50 9.87 0.60
CA LYS A 126 18.36 10.61 1.56
C LYS A 126 17.98 10.31 3.01
N ILE A 127 16.69 10.19 3.32
CA ILE A 127 16.23 9.81 4.66
C ILE A 127 16.71 8.42 5.02
N ILE A 128 16.57 7.46 4.11
CA ILE A 128 17.05 6.10 4.31
C ILE A 128 18.57 6.10 4.52
N GLU A 129 19.33 6.79 3.67
CA GLU A 129 20.79 6.90 3.82
C GLU A 129 21.22 7.46 5.19
N ASN A 130 20.51 8.46 5.71
CA ASN A 130 20.89 9.13 6.96
C ASN A 130 20.35 8.45 8.23
N MET A 131 19.13 7.91 8.19
CA MET A 131 18.43 7.40 9.37
C MET A 131 18.36 5.88 9.43
N TYR A 132 18.43 5.22 8.27
CA TYR A 132 18.31 3.76 8.12
C TYR A 132 19.35 3.23 7.13
N PRO A 133 20.65 3.57 7.29
CA PRO A 133 21.69 3.31 6.29
C PRO A 133 21.75 1.83 5.87
N GLU A 134 21.37 0.92 6.77
CA GLU A 134 21.30 -0.50 6.52
C GLU A 134 20.26 -0.91 5.45
N TYR A 135 19.30 -0.03 5.13
CA TYR A 135 18.29 -0.21 4.08
C TYR A 135 18.70 0.39 2.73
N LEU A 136 19.76 1.21 2.65
CA LEU A 136 20.11 1.95 1.43
C LEU A 136 20.34 1.04 0.22
N ASN A 137 21.12 -0.03 0.40
CA ASN A 137 21.36 -1.02 -0.65
C ASN A 137 20.07 -1.71 -1.11
N SER A 138 19.13 -1.95 -0.18
CA SER A 138 17.84 -2.56 -0.50
C SER A 138 16.94 -1.58 -1.27
N PHE A 139 16.99 -0.30 -0.90
CA PHE A 139 16.29 0.77 -1.61
C PHE A 139 16.77 0.87 -3.06
N ASP A 140 18.07 1.03 -3.26
CA ASP A 140 18.65 1.18 -4.60
C ASP A 140 18.39 -0.04 -5.49
N LEU A 141 18.51 -1.25 -4.91
CA LEU A 141 18.18 -2.49 -5.62
C LEU A 141 16.70 -2.52 -6.05
N VAL A 142 15.77 -2.19 -5.15
CA VAL A 142 14.33 -2.19 -5.45
C VAL A 142 13.98 -1.11 -6.47
N MET A 143 14.61 0.07 -6.39
CA MET A 143 14.43 1.14 -7.37
C MET A 143 14.90 0.73 -8.77
N GLY A 144 15.95 -0.11 -8.87
CA GLY A 144 16.44 -0.68 -10.12
C GLY A 144 15.64 -1.87 -10.65
N ARG A 145 14.77 -2.49 -9.85
CA ARG A 145 13.93 -3.63 -10.29
C ARG A 145 12.85 -3.19 -11.27
N ARG A 146 12.39 -4.15 -12.07
CA ARG A 146 11.26 -3.99 -12.98
C ARG A 146 9.99 -4.68 -12.49
N SER A 147 9.89 -4.91 -11.19
CA SER A 147 8.70 -5.46 -10.57
C SER A 147 8.60 -5.04 -9.11
N ALA A 148 7.36 -4.97 -8.61
CA ALA A 148 7.07 -4.60 -7.22
C ALA A 148 5.73 -5.17 -6.74
N HIS A 149 5.61 -5.38 -5.43
CA HIS A 149 4.32 -5.59 -4.76
C HIS A 149 3.57 -4.26 -4.61
N MET A 150 2.62 -4.02 -5.52
CA MET A 150 1.84 -2.78 -5.51
C MET A 150 0.61 -2.86 -4.60
N PHE A 151 -0.02 -1.71 -4.38
CA PHE A 151 -1.32 -1.53 -3.71
C PHE A 151 -1.31 -1.52 -2.17
N ASN A 152 -0.14 -1.52 -1.52
CA ASN A 152 -0.06 -1.59 -0.06
C ASN A 152 -0.87 -2.77 0.55
N MET A 153 -1.13 -3.83 -0.23
CA MET A 153 -1.90 -4.98 0.21
C MET A 153 -0.99 -6.05 0.82
N PHE A 154 -1.37 -6.58 1.96
CA PHE A 154 -0.64 -7.66 2.64
C PHE A 154 -1.52 -8.37 3.67
N ILE A 155 -1.04 -9.52 4.14
CA ILE A 155 -1.47 -10.15 5.39
C ILE A 155 -0.19 -10.56 6.13
N MET A 156 -0.01 -10.13 7.37
CA MET A 156 1.22 -10.28 8.14
C MET A 156 0.94 -10.82 9.53
N LYS A 157 1.80 -11.69 10.05
CA LYS A 157 1.85 -11.96 11.49
C LYS A 157 2.17 -10.67 12.25
N ARG A 158 1.52 -10.45 13.40
CA ARG A 158 1.65 -9.20 14.19
C ARG A 158 3.09 -8.77 14.45
N PRO A 159 4.04 -9.65 14.86
CA PRO A 159 5.41 -9.22 15.12
C PRO A 159 6.10 -8.61 13.88
N VAL A 160 5.83 -9.17 12.71
CA VAL A 160 6.35 -8.65 11.43
C VAL A 160 5.65 -7.35 11.05
N PHE A 161 4.33 -7.30 11.17
CA PHE A 161 3.54 -6.09 10.92
C PHE A 161 4.00 -4.90 11.78
N ASN A 162 4.27 -5.11 13.06
CA ASN A 162 4.72 -4.05 13.96
C ASN A 162 6.08 -3.48 13.53
N LYS A 163 7.06 -4.34 13.22
CA LYS A 163 8.39 -3.92 12.73
C LYS A 163 8.29 -3.18 11.39
N TYR A 164 7.41 -3.64 10.50
CA TYR A 164 7.15 -2.96 9.23
C TYR A 164 6.56 -1.56 9.47
N CYS A 165 5.54 -1.43 10.32
CA CYS A 165 4.90 -0.14 10.60
C CYS A 165 5.86 0.85 11.28
N GLU A 166 6.64 0.38 12.25
CA GLU A 166 7.65 1.21 12.93
C GLU A 166 8.63 1.82 11.93
N TRP A 167 9.18 1.00 11.03
CA TRP A 167 10.08 1.47 9.98
C TRP A 167 9.37 2.36 8.95
N LEU A 168 8.22 1.93 8.42
CA LEU A 168 7.48 2.64 7.38
C LEU A 168 7.08 4.05 7.85
N PHE A 169 6.43 4.15 9.02
CA PHE A 169 5.98 5.45 9.55
C PHE A 169 7.14 6.29 10.08
N GLY A 170 8.26 5.67 10.47
CA GLY A 170 9.51 6.39 10.74
C GLY A 170 10.04 7.11 9.50
N VAL A 171 10.14 6.40 8.37
CA VAL A 171 10.56 6.97 7.08
C VAL A 171 9.58 8.03 6.58
N LEU A 172 8.28 7.71 6.53
CA LEU A 172 7.27 8.65 6.01
C LEU A 172 7.11 9.88 6.91
N GLY A 173 7.18 9.72 8.23
CA GLY A 173 7.12 10.85 9.17
C GLY A 173 8.34 11.77 9.07
N ALA A 174 9.52 11.24 8.70
CA ALA A 174 10.68 12.05 8.36
C ALA A 174 10.50 12.75 7.00
N LEU A 175 9.92 12.07 6.02
CA LEU A 175 9.68 12.63 4.68
C LEU A 175 8.69 13.79 4.73
N GLU A 176 7.60 13.64 5.47
CA GLU A 176 6.58 14.68 5.64
C GLU A 176 7.16 16.00 6.17
N LYS A 177 8.25 15.95 6.94
CA LYS A 177 8.94 17.15 7.44
C LYS A 177 9.92 17.78 6.44
N ARG A 178 10.27 17.06 5.36
CA ARG A 178 11.29 17.49 4.39
C ARG A 178 10.74 18.01 3.07
N ILE A 179 9.48 17.72 2.76
CA ILE A 179 8.86 18.11 1.50
C ILE A 179 7.70 19.06 1.73
N ASP A 180 7.59 20.07 0.87
CA ASP A 180 6.41 20.91 0.76
C ASP A 180 5.53 20.41 -0.39
N ILE A 181 4.28 20.06 -0.06
CA ILE A 181 3.27 19.58 -1.00
C ILE A 181 2.14 20.60 -1.20
N SER A 182 2.27 21.83 -0.67
CA SER A 182 1.25 22.89 -0.77
C SER A 182 0.82 23.17 -2.21
N ASN A 183 1.79 23.11 -3.14
CA ASN A 183 1.58 23.34 -4.57
C ASN A 183 1.28 22.07 -5.37
N PHE A 184 1.18 20.91 -4.72
CA PHE A 184 0.87 19.66 -5.41
C PHE A 184 -0.61 19.62 -5.79
N SER A 185 -0.91 19.02 -6.94
CA SER A 185 -2.29 18.69 -7.28
C SER A 185 -2.87 17.71 -6.24
N LYS A 186 -4.19 17.64 -6.09
CA LYS A 186 -4.85 16.66 -5.18
C LYS A 186 -4.41 15.22 -5.42
N GLN A 187 -4.01 14.88 -6.64
CA GLN A 187 -3.53 13.53 -6.97
C GLN A 187 -2.08 13.34 -6.54
N GLU A 188 -1.22 14.35 -6.75
CA GLU A 188 0.20 14.29 -6.36
C GLU A 188 0.39 14.41 -4.85
N ALA A 189 -0.49 15.12 -4.15
CA ALA A 189 -0.46 15.25 -2.68
C ALA A 189 -0.57 13.90 -1.94
N ARG A 190 -1.02 12.84 -2.63
CA ARG A 190 -1.07 11.43 -2.17
C ARG A 190 0.29 10.73 -2.11
N VAL A 191 1.36 11.52 -2.15
CA VAL A 191 2.73 11.07 -2.37
C VAL A 191 3.19 10.02 -1.37
N PHE A 192 2.76 10.11 -0.10
CA PHE A 192 3.15 9.13 0.92
C PHE A 192 2.59 7.74 0.63
N GLY A 193 1.36 7.67 0.10
CA GLY A 193 0.76 6.41 -0.37
C GLY A 193 1.49 5.81 -1.57
N TYR A 194 1.97 6.62 -2.51
CA TYR A 194 2.74 6.11 -3.65
C TYR A 194 4.12 5.62 -3.25
N ILE A 195 4.79 6.33 -2.33
CA ILE A 195 6.10 5.96 -1.83
C ILE A 195 6.00 4.67 -1.01
N SER A 196 4.96 4.49 -0.19
CA SER A 196 4.81 3.28 0.62
C SER A 196 4.67 2.01 -0.22
N GLU A 197 4.07 2.08 -1.40
CA GLU A 197 3.99 0.93 -2.32
C GLU A 197 5.39 0.41 -2.69
N LEU A 198 6.33 1.32 -2.91
CA LEU A 198 7.73 0.98 -3.19
C LEU A 198 8.46 0.51 -1.91
N LEU A 199 8.19 1.15 -0.77
CA LEU A 199 8.86 0.86 0.49
C LEU A 199 8.53 -0.53 1.05
N MET A 200 7.38 -1.12 0.71
CA MET A 200 7.09 -2.53 1.05
C MET A 200 8.21 -3.46 0.58
N ASP A 201 8.60 -3.38 -0.69
CA ASP A 201 9.64 -4.26 -1.25
C ASP A 201 11.03 -3.94 -0.69
N VAL A 202 11.30 -2.68 -0.35
CA VAL A 202 12.54 -2.27 0.33
C VAL A 202 12.62 -2.96 1.69
N TRP A 203 11.52 -2.97 2.44
CA TRP A 203 11.46 -3.61 3.75
C TRP A 203 11.61 -5.13 3.67
N ILE A 204 10.89 -5.77 2.73
CA ILE A 204 10.99 -7.21 2.47
C ILE A 204 12.42 -7.58 2.05
N GLN A 205 13.03 -6.79 1.16
CA GLN A 205 14.39 -7.03 0.68
C GLN A 205 15.43 -6.96 1.80
N LYS A 206 15.28 -6.01 2.73
CA LYS A 206 16.21 -5.84 3.84
C LYS A 206 16.04 -6.89 4.93
N ASN A 207 14.80 -7.12 5.35
CA ASN A 207 14.51 -7.95 6.52
C ASN A 207 14.33 -9.42 6.19
N ASN A 208 14.12 -9.73 4.90
CA ASN A 208 13.96 -11.08 4.37
C ASN A 208 13.01 -11.97 5.20
N PRO A 209 11.79 -11.51 5.55
CA PRO A 209 10.83 -12.39 6.19
C PRO A 209 10.39 -13.49 5.23
N SER A 210 9.95 -14.63 5.77
CA SER A 210 9.31 -15.65 4.94
C SER A 210 8.00 -15.08 4.36
N TYR A 211 7.81 -15.16 3.05
CA TYR A 211 6.59 -14.68 2.41
C TYR A 211 6.13 -15.56 1.26
N SER A 212 4.82 -15.57 1.05
CA SER A 212 4.20 -16.16 -0.15
C SER A 212 3.49 -15.08 -0.95
N GLU A 213 3.57 -15.15 -2.28
CA GLU A 213 2.75 -14.33 -3.16
C GLU A 213 1.40 -15.01 -3.43
N CYS A 214 0.33 -14.22 -3.43
CA CYS A 214 -1.03 -14.66 -3.64
C CYS A 214 -1.70 -13.85 -4.75
N ARG A 215 -2.61 -14.50 -5.47
CA ARG A 215 -3.43 -13.81 -6.47
C ARG A 215 -4.34 -12.81 -5.78
N TRP A 216 -4.47 -11.64 -6.39
CA TRP A 216 -5.50 -10.69 -6.03
C TRP A 216 -6.35 -10.36 -7.26
N GLU A 217 -7.62 -10.04 -7.04
CA GLU A 217 -8.51 -9.61 -8.11
C GLU A 217 -9.42 -8.47 -7.65
N GLN A 218 -9.80 -7.62 -8.61
CA GLN A 218 -10.76 -6.54 -8.36
C GLN A 218 -12.20 -7.01 -8.61
N LEU A 219 -13.10 -6.80 -7.66
CA LEU A 219 -14.56 -6.94 -7.82
C LEU A 219 -15.17 -5.75 -8.60
N GLY A 220 -16.29 -5.97 -9.27
CA GLY A 220 -17.04 -4.92 -10.00
C GLY A 220 -16.46 -4.50 -11.37
N LYS A 221 -17.04 -3.50 -12.01
CA LYS A 221 -16.64 -3.08 -13.39
C LYS A 221 -15.19 -2.58 -13.44
N ARG A 222 -14.43 -2.96 -14.48
CA ARG A 222 -13.07 -2.44 -14.76
C ARG A 222 -13.14 -1.45 -15.92
N LYS A 223 -12.65 -0.23 -15.74
CA LYS A 223 -12.52 0.75 -16.85
C LYS A 223 -11.22 0.52 -17.65
N ILE A 224 -11.08 -0.65 -18.28
CA ILE A 224 -9.84 -1.09 -18.95
C ILE A 224 -9.46 -0.18 -20.14
N ILE A 225 -10.43 0.23 -20.94
CA ILE A 225 -10.22 1.08 -22.14
C ILE A 225 -9.62 2.44 -21.73
N SER A 226 -10.15 3.06 -20.67
CA SER A 226 -9.58 4.31 -20.15
C SER A 226 -8.14 4.14 -19.67
N LYS A 227 -7.80 2.98 -19.08
CA LYS A 227 -6.43 2.70 -18.60
C LYS A 227 -5.41 2.64 -19.73
N MET A 228 -5.80 2.05 -20.86
CA MET A 228 -4.95 1.93 -22.03
C MET A 228 -4.72 3.27 -22.72
N PHE A 229 -5.78 4.09 -22.86
CA PHE A 229 -5.69 5.44 -23.43
C PHE A 229 -4.75 6.35 -22.62
N PHE A 230 -4.93 6.43 -21.29
CA PHE A 230 -4.06 7.25 -20.43
C PHE A 230 -2.63 6.70 -20.29
N PHE A 231 -2.40 5.40 -20.53
CA PHE A 231 -1.05 4.86 -20.63
C PHE A 231 -0.32 5.39 -21.88
N ILE A 232 -0.99 5.36 -23.05
CA ILE A 232 -0.42 5.86 -24.31
C ILE A 232 -0.16 7.36 -24.23
N VAL A 233 -1.12 8.15 -23.73
CA VAL A 233 -1.00 9.61 -23.60
C VAL A 233 0.19 10.02 -22.73
N ARG A 234 0.48 9.29 -21.64
CA ARG A 234 1.66 9.54 -20.79
C ARG A 234 2.98 9.27 -21.49
N LYS A 235 3.05 8.20 -22.29
CA LYS A 235 4.28 7.84 -23.03
C LYS A 235 4.65 8.89 -24.09
N ILE A 236 3.68 9.70 -24.55
CA ILE A 236 3.85 10.75 -25.56
C ILE A 236 4.00 12.14 -24.92
N GLY A 237 4.11 12.24 -23.58
CA GLY A 237 4.47 13.48 -22.88
C GLY A 237 3.33 14.50 -22.70
N PHE A 238 2.11 14.21 -23.14
CA PHE A 238 0.98 15.12 -22.97
C PHE A 238 0.20 14.81 -21.67
N ARG A 239 0.38 15.66 -20.66
CA ARG A 239 -0.33 15.72 -19.35
C ARG A 239 0.11 14.72 -18.26
N ARG A 240 0.83 15.24 -17.26
CA ARG A 240 0.85 14.73 -15.88
C ARG A 240 -0.50 15.10 -15.21
N GLY A 241 -1.17 14.18 -14.51
CA GLY A 241 -2.34 14.55 -13.69
C GLY A 241 -3.48 13.52 -13.52
N ARG A 242 -3.47 12.37 -14.20
CA ARG A 242 -4.39 11.25 -13.87
C ARG A 242 -3.62 9.94 -13.73
N THR A 243 -3.24 9.62 -12.49
CA THR A 243 -2.65 8.33 -12.13
C THR A 243 -3.74 7.33 -11.78
N HIS A 244 -3.56 6.07 -12.19
CA HIS A 244 -4.53 5.01 -12.00
C HIS A 244 -4.38 4.31 -10.66
N PHE A 245 -5.13 4.77 -9.65
CA PHE A 245 -5.48 3.95 -8.50
C PHE A 245 -6.99 4.01 -8.23
#